data_AF-A0A3C0IU54-F1
#
_entry.id   AF-A0A3C0IU54-F1
#
_cell.length_a   1.000
_cell.length_b   1.000
_cell.length_c   1.000
_cell.angle_alpha   90.00
_cell.angle_beta   90.00
_cell.angle_gamma   90.00
#
_symmetry.space_group_name_H-M   'P 1'
#
loop_
_entity.id
_entity.type
_entity.pdbx_description
1 polymer ?
#
loop_
_entity_poly.entity_id
_entity_poly.type
_entity_poly.pdbx_seq_one_letter_code
_entity_poly.pdbx_strand_id
1 'polypeptide(L)'
;TTNVAMPQQVLLKPKPKELEAVTVAAFEKDGWNKWGRLFTELFIGVMPEASSVTIMNSDKIKFRYKKKEKLLEAIAFEPIIIKNNYLGYTLQYDLVTFEYTFSNKSLLVAGYPLFIPMEGNEAKQRKWERHRKEAYEGSTMHFMRSIYRNKLAQDGFQIRVLQRFENTERTRVALRTQSLYNNNDWVEQSTQKGTQAYDSAKYYTDILKQPKVNSVLSQQPITPDSIAYAIDSTTLGVFFNHYIEVRYNKKETTTYAQLEGHEPYPFRRSNITLVKPDELVVLSSGMHFEGTNLLRDGYWAYSEKIAYMLPFDYWPKP
;
A
#
# COMPACT_ATOMS: atom_id res chain seq x y z
N THR A 1 2.04 57.67 -11.94
CA THR A 1 0.73 57.04 -12.24
C THR A 1 0.92 55.54 -12.18
N THR A 2 0.61 54.95 -11.02
CA THR A 2 0.92 53.55 -10.71
C THR A 2 -0.30 52.70 -11.03
N ASN A 3 -0.14 51.77 -11.98
CA ASN A 3 -1.20 50.91 -12.48
C ASN A 3 -1.36 49.71 -11.51
N VAL A 4 -2.42 49.70 -10.70
CA VAL A 4 -2.72 48.60 -9.77
C VAL A 4 -3.63 47.62 -10.51
N ALA A 5 -3.13 46.41 -10.77
CA ALA A 5 -3.91 45.33 -11.35
C ALA A 5 -5.02 44.88 -10.37
N MET A 6 -6.25 44.81 -10.85
CA MET A 6 -7.40 44.36 -10.05
C MET A 6 -7.35 42.85 -9.80
N PRO A 7 -7.80 42.37 -8.62
CA PRO A 7 -7.80 40.94 -8.30
C PRO A 7 -8.83 40.18 -9.15
N GLN A 8 -8.39 39.08 -9.76
CA GLN A 8 -9.22 38.22 -10.58
C GLN A 8 -10.16 37.39 -9.68
N GLN A 9 -11.47 37.65 -9.76
CA GLN A 9 -12.49 36.85 -9.07
C GLN A 9 -12.72 35.53 -9.82
N VAL A 10 -12.37 34.41 -9.19
CA VAL A 10 -12.73 33.07 -9.67
C VAL A 10 -14.07 32.68 -9.05
N LEU A 11 -15.14 32.73 -9.84
CA LEU A 11 -16.47 32.24 -9.47
C LEU A 11 -16.58 30.75 -9.81
N LEU A 12 -16.52 29.89 -8.80
CA LEU A 12 -16.78 28.46 -8.95
C LEU A 12 -18.27 28.24 -9.20
N LYS A 13 -18.61 27.57 -10.31
CA LYS A 13 -19.98 27.09 -10.55
C LYS A 13 -20.16 25.75 -9.82
N PRO A 14 -21.12 25.62 -8.88
CA PRO A 14 -21.40 24.33 -8.27
C PRO A 14 -21.90 23.37 -9.34
N LYS A 15 -21.17 22.27 -9.53
CA LYS A 15 -21.65 21.13 -10.32
C LYS A 15 -22.53 20.28 -9.40
N PRO A 16 -23.85 20.18 -9.65
CA PRO A 16 -24.72 19.35 -8.85
C PRO A 16 -24.23 17.90 -8.96
N LYS A 17 -23.85 17.34 -7.80
CA LYS A 17 -23.50 15.93 -7.68
C LYS A 17 -24.83 15.19 -7.55
N GLU A 18 -25.32 14.58 -8.62
CA GLU A 18 -26.40 13.61 -8.52
C GLU A 18 -25.92 12.48 -7.60
N LEU A 19 -26.54 12.39 -6.43
CA LEU A 19 -26.32 11.29 -5.50
C LEU A 19 -27.09 10.11 -6.08
N GLU A 20 -26.40 9.19 -6.75
CA GLU A 20 -26.93 7.85 -6.94
C GLU A 20 -27.34 7.31 -5.57
N ALA A 21 -28.57 6.81 -5.46
CA ALA A 21 -29.11 6.24 -4.23
C ALA A 21 -28.36 4.94 -3.92
N VAL A 22 -27.16 5.06 -3.36
CA VAL A 22 -26.44 3.94 -2.76
C VAL A 22 -27.23 3.55 -1.52
N THR A 23 -27.83 2.36 -1.51
CA THR A 23 -28.35 1.77 -0.28
C THR A 23 -27.17 1.62 0.69
N VAL A 24 -27.03 2.59 1.58
CA VAL A 24 -25.92 2.64 2.52
C VAL A 24 -26.08 1.46 3.48
N ALA A 25 -25.14 0.52 3.46
CA ALA A 25 -25.12 -0.56 4.44
C ALA A 25 -25.11 0.04 5.85
N ALA A 26 -25.93 -0.50 6.76
CA ALA A 26 -25.95 -0.05 8.14
C ALA A 26 -24.58 -0.26 8.80
N PHE A 27 -24.24 0.60 9.76
CA PHE A 27 -23.03 0.42 10.56
C PHE A 27 -23.10 -0.87 11.39
N GLU A 28 -21.96 -1.52 11.54
CA GLU A 28 -21.79 -2.66 12.44
C GLU A 28 -21.97 -2.20 13.89
N LYS A 29 -22.96 -2.77 14.59
CA LYS A 29 -23.35 -2.36 15.97
C LYS A 29 -22.18 -2.42 16.95
N ASP A 30 -21.33 -3.44 16.84
CA ASP A 30 -20.11 -3.62 17.64
C ASP A 30 -18.85 -3.59 16.76
N GLY A 31 -18.81 -2.62 15.85
CA GLY A 31 -17.80 -2.56 14.80
C GLY A 31 -16.36 -2.50 15.33
N TRP A 32 -16.10 -1.77 16.42
CA TRP A 32 -14.74 -1.64 16.94
C TRP A 32 -14.21 -2.94 17.56
N ASN A 33 -15.02 -3.67 18.34
CA ASN A 33 -14.59 -4.96 18.87
C ASN A 33 -14.35 -5.99 17.74
N LYS A 34 -15.16 -5.93 16.68
CA LYS A 34 -15.05 -6.86 15.53
C LYS A 34 -13.88 -6.53 14.60
N TRP A 35 -13.67 -5.25 14.29
CA TRP A 35 -12.79 -4.81 13.21
C TRP A 35 -11.65 -3.89 13.66
N GLY A 36 -11.70 -3.34 14.87
CA GLY A 36 -10.74 -2.35 15.37
C GLY A 36 -9.30 -2.86 15.35
N ARG A 37 -9.08 -4.14 15.64
CA ARG A 37 -7.76 -4.78 15.52
C ARG A 37 -7.27 -4.74 14.06
N LEU A 38 -8.06 -5.27 13.13
CA LEU A 38 -7.71 -5.30 11.71
C LEU A 38 -7.49 -3.89 11.16
N PHE A 39 -8.36 -2.94 11.52
CA PHE A 39 -8.20 -1.53 11.16
C PHE A 39 -6.87 -0.98 11.67
N THR A 40 -6.55 -1.21 12.94
CA THR A 40 -5.29 -0.73 13.53
C THR A 40 -4.07 -1.35 12.85
N GLU A 41 -4.08 -2.66 12.58
CA GLU A 41 -3.00 -3.35 11.86
C GLU A 41 -2.82 -2.80 10.43
N LEU A 42 -3.91 -2.51 9.72
CA LEU A 42 -3.88 -1.98 8.35
C LEU A 42 -3.56 -0.48 8.28
N PHE A 43 -3.96 0.30 9.27
CA PHE A 43 -3.82 1.76 9.29
C PHE A 43 -2.52 2.20 9.98
N ILE A 44 -2.26 1.70 11.19
CA ILE A 44 -1.06 2.01 11.97
C ILE A 44 0.13 1.17 11.53
N GLY A 45 -0.11 -0.09 11.17
CA GLY A 45 0.92 -1.04 10.75
C GLY A 45 1.17 -2.14 11.79
N VAL A 46 1.98 -3.12 11.40
CA VAL A 46 2.31 -4.31 12.21
C VAL A 46 3.80 -4.44 12.52
N MET A 47 4.59 -3.41 12.17
CA MET A 47 6.00 -3.31 12.52
C MET A 47 6.18 -3.12 14.04
N PRO A 48 7.33 -3.50 14.62
CA PRO A 48 7.56 -3.36 16.07
C PRO A 48 7.30 -1.94 16.58
N GLU A 49 7.63 -0.92 15.78
CA GLU A 49 7.47 0.50 16.10
C GLU A 49 6.00 0.93 16.21
N ALA A 50 5.07 0.21 15.58
CA ALA A 50 3.64 0.47 15.67
C ALA A 50 3.12 0.34 17.12
N SER A 51 3.78 -0.44 17.97
CA SER A 51 3.45 -0.56 19.40
C SER A 51 3.57 0.77 20.17
N SER A 52 4.34 1.73 19.64
CA SER A 52 4.50 3.08 20.22
C SER A 52 3.48 4.09 19.70
N VAL A 53 2.49 3.63 18.93
CA VAL A 53 1.49 4.46 18.25
C VAL A 53 0.09 4.08 18.72
N THR A 54 -0.73 5.07 19.06
CA THR A 54 -2.06 4.81 19.66
C THR A 54 -3.12 5.75 19.08
N ILE A 55 -4.29 5.19 18.74
CA ILE A 55 -5.49 5.95 18.38
C ILE A 55 -6.21 6.34 19.68
N MET A 56 -6.44 7.64 19.88
CA MET A 56 -6.97 8.18 21.14
C MET A 56 -8.50 8.27 21.20
N ASN A 57 -9.17 8.28 20.05
CA ASN A 57 -10.62 8.46 19.91
C ASN A 57 -11.25 7.38 19.02
N SER A 58 -10.96 6.10 19.31
CA SER A 58 -11.42 4.97 18.51
C SER A 58 -12.95 4.80 18.47
N ASP A 59 -13.67 5.32 19.46
CA ASP A 59 -15.13 5.33 19.54
C ASP A 59 -15.80 6.12 18.40
N LYS A 60 -15.05 7.06 17.81
CA LYS A 60 -15.44 7.90 16.67
C LYS A 60 -15.32 7.20 15.32
N ILE A 61 -14.73 6.01 15.29
CA ILE A 61 -14.55 5.20 14.08
C ILE A 61 -15.66 4.15 14.03
N LYS A 62 -16.46 4.17 12.95
CA LYS A 62 -17.51 3.19 12.68
C LYS A 62 -17.17 2.40 11.43
N PHE A 63 -17.69 1.18 11.38
CA PHE A 63 -17.39 0.22 10.31
C PHE A 63 -18.65 -0.19 9.56
N ARG A 64 -18.51 -0.41 8.25
CA ARG A 64 -19.51 -1.08 7.41
C ARG A 64 -18.86 -2.27 6.74
N TYR A 65 -19.51 -3.42 6.79
CA TYR A 65 -19.06 -4.59 6.06
C TYR A 65 -20.05 -4.98 4.97
N LYS A 66 -19.66 -4.80 3.72
CA LYS A 66 -20.46 -5.16 2.56
C LYS A 66 -20.16 -6.62 2.19
N LYS A 67 -20.97 -7.54 2.73
CA LYS A 67 -20.74 -9.00 2.63
C LYS A 67 -20.62 -9.51 1.19
N LYS A 68 -21.42 -8.98 0.25
CA LYS A 68 -21.39 -9.39 -1.17
C LYS A 68 -20.06 -9.04 -1.84
N GLU A 69 -19.59 -7.82 -1.61
CA GLU A 69 -18.32 -7.30 -2.15
C GLU A 69 -17.11 -7.80 -1.36
N LYS A 70 -17.33 -8.36 -0.15
CA LYS A 70 -16.29 -8.65 0.83
C LYS A 70 -15.41 -7.42 1.06
N LEU A 71 -16.05 -6.29 1.32
CA LEU A 71 -15.44 -4.98 1.51
C LEU A 71 -15.73 -4.48 2.93
N LEU A 72 -14.68 -4.11 3.65
CA LEU A 72 -14.76 -3.39 4.92
C LEU A 72 -14.46 -1.92 4.69
N GLU A 73 -15.39 -1.06 5.08
CA GLU A 73 -15.21 0.38 5.13
C GLU A 73 -15.05 0.85 6.58
N ALA A 74 -14.16 1.80 6.82
CA ALA A 74 -14.08 2.52 8.08
C ALA A 74 -14.35 4.01 7.84
N ILE A 75 -15.17 4.59 8.72
CA ILE A 75 -15.61 5.99 8.65
C ILE A 75 -15.32 6.62 10.00
N ALA A 76 -14.61 7.73 10.01
CA ALA A 76 -14.37 8.54 11.20
C ALA A 76 -15.31 9.76 11.17
N PHE A 77 -16.03 10.00 12.27
CA PHE A 77 -16.93 11.16 12.39
C PHE A 77 -16.22 12.43 12.90
N GLU A 78 -14.98 12.27 13.36
CA GLU A 78 -14.08 13.32 13.81
C GLU A 78 -12.67 12.96 13.31
N PRO A 79 -11.74 13.92 13.17
CA PRO A 79 -10.35 13.60 12.88
C PRO A 79 -9.80 12.57 13.86
N ILE A 80 -9.14 11.53 13.35
CA ILE A 80 -8.54 10.49 14.17
C ILE A 80 -7.31 11.08 14.86
N ILE A 81 -7.33 11.11 16.18
CA ILE A 81 -6.24 11.62 16.99
C ILE A 81 -5.27 10.47 17.26
N ILE A 82 -4.05 10.58 16.75
CA ILE A 82 -3.06 9.50 16.80
C ILE A 82 -1.81 10.00 17.50
N LYS A 83 -1.44 9.34 18.60
CA LYS A 83 -0.22 9.64 19.34
C LYS A 83 0.90 8.76 18.80
N ASN A 84 1.79 9.28 17.96
CA ASN A 84 2.96 8.56 17.45
C ASN A 84 4.21 8.91 18.30
N ASN A 85 4.43 8.15 19.37
CA ASN A 85 5.60 8.37 20.25
C ASN A 85 6.93 7.94 19.59
N TYR A 86 6.86 7.10 18.56
CA TYR A 86 8.04 6.66 17.80
C TYR A 86 8.62 7.83 17.01
N LEU A 87 7.80 8.59 16.27
CA LEU A 87 8.24 9.74 15.48
C LEU A 87 8.14 11.08 16.24
N GLY A 88 7.51 11.11 17.40
CA GLY A 88 7.34 12.34 18.19
C GLY A 88 6.33 13.30 17.57
N TYR A 89 5.20 12.77 17.09
CA TYR A 89 4.10 13.56 16.52
C TYR A 89 2.77 13.15 17.14
N THR A 90 1.91 14.13 17.43
CA THR A 90 0.47 13.91 17.51
C THR A 90 -0.11 14.22 16.15
N LEU A 91 -0.80 13.26 15.53
CA LEU A 91 -1.48 13.46 14.27
C LEU A 91 -2.96 13.72 14.53
N GLN A 92 -3.53 14.67 13.79
CA GLN A 92 -4.96 14.72 13.53
C GLN A 92 -5.19 14.28 12.09
N TYR A 93 -5.81 13.12 11.89
CA TYR A 93 -5.96 12.53 10.57
C TYR A 93 -7.42 12.62 10.13
N ASP A 94 -7.70 13.47 9.16
CA ASP A 94 -9.02 13.53 8.52
C ASP A 94 -9.15 12.38 7.51
N LEU A 95 -9.90 11.34 7.88
CA LEU A 95 -10.03 10.11 7.09
C LEU A 95 -11.08 10.28 5.99
N VAL A 96 -10.62 10.33 4.73
CA VAL A 96 -11.50 10.46 3.56
C VAL A 96 -11.96 9.10 3.07
N THR A 97 -11.08 8.11 3.03
CA THR A 97 -11.39 6.76 2.56
C THR A 97 -10.60 5.73 3.36
N PHE A 98 -11.27 4.68 3.80
CA PHE A 98 -10.65 3.45 4.25
C PHE A 98 -11.46 2.28 3.71
N GLU A 99 -10.87 1.51 2.82
CA GLU A 99 -11.50 0.37 2.16
C GLU A 99 -10.54 -0.81 2.16
N TYR A 100 -10.97 -1.93 2.73
CA TYR A 100 -10.23 -3.18 2.68
C TYR A 100 -11.05 -4.28 2.00
N THR A 101 -10.57 -4.73 0.85
CA THR A 101 -11.21 -5.78 0.06
C THR A 101 -10.57 -7.12 0.36
N PHE A 102 -11.33 -8.04 0.97
CA PHE A 102 -10.80 -9.32 1.42
C PHE A 102 -10.49 -10.30 0.27
N SER A 103 -11.13 -10.15 -0.89
CA SER A 103 -10.97 -11.08 -2.02
C SER A 103 -9.56 -11.05 -2.62
N ASN A 104 -8.96 -9.86 -2.68
CA ASN A 104 -7.63 -9.61 -3.22
C ASN A 104 -6.66 -9.02 -2.17
N LYS A 105 -7.10 -8.86 -0.92
CA LYS A 105 -6.36 -8.24 0.19
C LYS A 105 -5.86 -6.82 -0.14
N SER A 106 -6.61 -6.07 -0.95
CA SER A 106 -6.26 -4.69 -1.29
C SER A 106 -6.76 -3.71 -0.22
N LEU A 107 -5.91 -2.74 0.10
CA LEU A 107 -6.19 -1.66 1.04
C LEU A 107 -6.10 -0.33 0.30
N LEU A 108 -7.17 0.47 0.38
CA LEU A 108 -7.19 1.87 -0.02
C LEU A 108 -7.38 2.74 1.23
N VAL A 109 -6.43 3.62 1.50
CA VAL A 109 -6.51 4.62 2.57
C VAL A 109 -6.17 5.99 1.99
N ALA A 110 -7.05 6.95 2.21
CA ALA A 110 -6.85 8.34 1.82
C ALA A 110 -7.32 9.26 2.93
N GLY A 111 -6.60 10.37 3.11
CA GLY A 111 -6.91 11.36 4.13
C GLY A 111 -5.83 12.40 4.28
N TYR A 112 -6.11 13.38 5.13
CA TYR A 112 -5.26 14.54 5.34
C TYR A 112 -4.69 14.53 6.76
N PRO A 113 -3.40 14.25 6.93
CA PRO A 113 -2.74 14.32 8.23
C PRO A 113 -2.29 15.75 8.56
N LEU A 114 -2.65 16.25 9.73
CA LEU A 114 -1.99 17.37 10.39
C LEU A 114 -0.98 16.82 11.40
N PHE A 115 0.29 17.21 11.27
CA PHE A 115 1.37 16.78 12.18
C PHE A 115 1.65 17.87 13.22
N ILE A 116 1.49 17.53 14.49
CA ILE A 116 1.81 18.41 15.62
C ILE A 116 3.04 17.82 16.32
N PRO A 117 4.22 18.46 16.24
CA PRO A 117 5.41 18.00 16.94
C PRO A 117 5.17 17.90 18.45
N MET A 118 5.62 16.81 19.05
CA MET A 118 5.59 16.65 20.50
C MET A 118 6.71 17.42 21.18
N GLU A 119 6.45 17.90 22.38
CA GLU A 119 7.49 18.46 23.24
C GLU A 119 8.30 17.35 23.92
N GLY A 120 9.61 17.57 24.03
CA GLY A 120 10.53 16.62 24.63
C GLY A 120 11.89 17.27 24.86
N ASN A 121 12.62 16.78 25.86
CA ASN A 121 14.01 17.20 26.10
C ASN A 121 14.92 16.85 24.91
N GLU A 122 16.15 17.37 24.90
CA GLU A 122 17.09 17.16 23.79
C GLU A 122 17.28 15.68 23.42
N ALA A 123 17.35 14.79 24.41
CA ALA A 123 17.53 13.36 24.17
C ALA A 123 16.35 12.76 23.38
N LYS A 124 15.11 13.15 23.71
CA LYS A 124 13.91 12.73 22.95
C LYS A 124 13.93 13.30 21.54
N GLN A 125 14.27 14.58 21.38
CA GLN A 125 14.32 15.22 20.06
C GLN A 125 15.34 14.51 19.14
N ARG A 126 16.56 14.25 19.63
CA ARG A 126 17.58 13.49 18.88
C ARG A 126 17.13 12.08 18.53
N LYS A 127 16.40 11.41 19.44
CA LYS A 127 15.83 10.08 19.17
C LYS A 127 14.78 10.14 18.05
N TRP A 128 13.85 11.10 18.10
CA TRP A 128 12.84 11.28 17.07
C TRP A 128 13.43 11.67 15.72
N GLU A 129 14.47 12.50 15.67
CA GLU A 129 15.18 12.83 14.44
C GLU A 129 15.78 11.58 13.77
N ARG A 130 16.41 10.68 14.54
CA ARG A 130 16.91 9.41 14.00
C ARG A 130 15.78 8.53 13.46
N HIS A 131 14.70 8.37 14.23
CA HIS A 131 13.56 7.56 13.80
C HIS A 131 12.87 8.13 12.55
N ARG A 132 12.78 9.46 12.41
CA ARG A 132 12.25 10.10 11.20
C ARG A 132 13.16 9.86 10.00
N LYS A 133 14.49 9.87 10.19
CA LYS A 133 15.45 9.49 9.14
C LYS A 133 15.29 8.02 8.74
N GLU A 134 15.14 7.12 9.71
CA GLU A 134 14.89 5.70 9.49
C GLU A 134 13.59 5.45 8.71
N ALA A 135 12.50 6.14 9.07
CA ALA A 135 11.22 6.07 8.38
C ALA A 135 11.27 6.66 6.95
N TYR A 136 12.08 7.70 6.73
CA TYR A 136 12.27 8.30 5.41
C TYR A 136 13.05 7.38 4.47
N GLU A 137 14.17 6.82 4.94
CA GLU A 137 15.13 6.10 4.11
C GLU A 137 14.54 4.82 3.50
N GLY A 138 14.29 4.88 2.19
CA GLY A 138 13.73 3.77 1.41
C GLY A 138 12.20 3.79 1.33
N SER A 139 11.55 4.82 1.87
CA SER A 139 10.10 5.04 1.72
C SER A 139 9.71 5.39 0.28
N THR A 140 8.40 5.34 -0.01
CA THR A 140 7.84 5.84 -1.26
C THR A 140 8.15 7.33 -1.44
N MET A 141 8.14 8.13 -0.36
CA MET A 141 8.50 9.55 -0.42
C MET A 141 9.96 9.74 -0.85
N HIS A 142 10.89 8.96 -0.28
CA HIS A 142 12.29 8.99 -0.70
C HIS A 142 12.42 8.61 -2.17
N PHE A 143 11.81 7.51 -2.59
CA PHE A 143 11.83 7.04 -3.97
C PHE A 143 11.32 8.09 -4.96
N MET A 144 10.15 8.68 -4.72
CA MET A 144 9.55 9.68 -5.63
C MET A 144 10.44 10.93 -5.75
N ARG A 145 11.04 11.38 -4.64
CA ARG A 145 12.01 12.48 -4.66
C ARG A 145 13.28 12.12 -5.42
N SER A 146 13.75 10.88 -5.29
CA SER A 146 14.92 10.38 -6.01
C SER A 146 14.64 10.26 -7.52
N ILE A 147 13.43 9.90 -7.95
CA ILE A 147 13.03 9.98 -9.37
C ILE A 147 13.04 11.44 -9.80
N TYR A 148 12.33 12.33 -9.08
CA TYR A 148 12.24 13.76 -9.42
C TYR A 148 13.60 14.43 -9.61
N ARG A 149 14.61 14.05 -8.80
CA ARG A 149 15.95 14.62 -8.85
C ARG A 149 16.91 13.87 -9.78
N ASN A 150 16.44 12.83 -10.46
CA ASN A 150 17.25 11.88 -11.24
C ASN A 150 18.44 11.31 -10.43
N LYS A 151 18.15 10.84 -9.21
CA LYS A 151 19.11 10.35 -8.21
C LYS A 151 18.85 8.93 -7.68
N LEU A 152 18.02 8.13 -8.36
CA LEU A 152 17.66 6.77 -7.86
C LEU A 152 18.88 5.96 -7.42
N ALA A 153 19.90 5.82 -8.28
CA ALA A 153 21.06 5.00 -7.98
C ALA A 153 21.90 5.56 -6.82
N GLN A 154 22.10 6.88 -6.78
CA GLN A 154 22.85 7.57 -5.73
C GLN A 154 22.14 7.46 -4.38
N ASP A 155 20.81 7.49 -4.39
CA ASP A 155 19.96 7.38 -3.21
C ASP A 155 19.73 5.91 -2.80
N GLY A 156 20.34 4.95 -3.50
CA GLY A 156 20.34 3.52 -3.12
C GLY A 156 19.20 2.69 -3.70
N PHE A 157 18.49 3.21 -4.70
CA PHE A 157 17.42 2.51 -5.40
C PHE A 157 17.88 1.86 -6.71
N GLN A 158 17.27 0.71 -7.01
CA GLN A 158 17.34 0.05 -8.30
C GLN A 158 15.93 -0.35 -8.72
N ILE A 159 15.58 -0.15 -9.99
CA ILE A 159 14.29 -0.55 -10.54
C ILE A 159 14.47 -1.56 -11.68
N ARG A 160 13.55 -2.53 -11.76
CA ARG A 160 13.50 -3.56 -12.80
C ARG A 160 12.07 -3.76 -13.26
N VAL A 161 11.89 -4.09 -14.54
CA VAL A 161 10.56 -4.49 -15.04
C VAL A 161 10.22 -5.86 -14.45
N LEU A 162 9.00 -5.98 -13.94
CA LEU A 162 8.44 -7.23 -13.43
C LEU A 162 7.26 -7.63 -14.34
N GLN A 163 7.40 -8.75 -15.03
CA GLN A 163 6.32 -9.34 -15.80
C GLN A 163 5.61 -10.38 -14.93
N ARG A 164 4.29 -10.23 -14.79
CA ARG A 164 3.41 -11.16 -14.10
C ARG A 164 2.53 -11.87 -15.12
N PHE A 165 2.47 -13.19 -15.05
CA PHE A 165 1.60 -14.01 -15.90
C PHE A 165 0.89 -15.06 -15.08
N GLU A 166 -0.33 -15.40 -15.47
CA GLU A 166 -1.13 -16.40 -14.78
C GLU A 166 -0.47 -17.79 -14.88
N ASN A 167 -0.50 -18.53 -13.78
CA ASN A 167 -0.21 -19.96 -13.79
C ASN A 167 -1.46 -20.70 -14.30
N THR A 168 -1.59 -20.74 -15.63
CA THR A 168 -2.76 -21.32 -16.32
C THR A 168 -2.99 -22.78 -15.94
N GLU A 169 -1.92 -23.54 -15.72
CA GLU A 169 -1.99 -24.94 -15.32
C GLU A 169 -2.56 -25.09 -13.91
N ARG A 170 -2.12 -24.27 -12.96
CA ARG A 170 -2.72 -24.21 -11.62
C ARG A 170 -4.20 -23.83 -11.68
N THR A 171 -4.57 -22.84 -12.49
CA THR A 171 -5.98 -22.44 -12.66
C THR A 171 -6.81 -23.59 -13.21
N ARG A 172 -6.32 -24.28 -14.25
CA ARG A 172 -6.96 -25.46 -14.84
C ARG A 172 -7.18 -26.57 -13.81
N VAL A 173 -6.13 -26.92 -13.05
CA VAL A 173 -6.21 -27.94 -11.99
C VAL A 173 -7.18 -27.55 -10.90
N ALA A 174 -7.20 -26.29 -10.47
CA ALA A 174 -8.14 -25.80 -9.45
C ALA A 174 -9.61 -25.91 -9.91
N LEU A 175 -9.91 -25.51 -11.14
CA LEU A 175 -11.24 -25.65 -11.74
C LEU A 175 -11.64 -27.12 -11.85
N ARG A 176 -10.71 -27.99 -12.27
CA ARG A 176 -10.96 -29.43 -12.37
C ARG A 176 -11.25 -30.04 -10.99
N THR A 177 -10.43 -29.77 -9.99
CA THR A 177 -10.66 -30.21 -8.61
C THR A 177 -12.02 -29.76 -8.08
N GLN A 178 -12.39 -28.50 -8.31
CA GLN A 178 -13.68 -27.96 -7.89
C GLN A 178 -14.86 -28.67 -8.58
N SER A 179 -14.76 -28.94 -9.88
CA SER A 179 -15.81 -29.66 -10.61
C SER A 179 -16.01 -31.08 -10.11
N LEU A 180 -14.93 -31.81 -9.81
CA LEU A 180 -15.01 -33.15 -9.25
C LEU A 180 -15.72 -33.14 -7.88
N TYR A 181 -15.43 -32.15 -7.02
CA TYR A 181 -16.05 -32.05 -5.68
C TYR A 181 -17.54 -31.78 -5.78
N ASN A 182 -17.95 -30.91 -6.71
CA ASN A 182 -19.35 -30.55 -6.90
C ASN A 182 -20.18 -31.69 -7.52
N ASN A 183 -19.56 -32.57 -8.29
CA ASN A 183 -20.23 -33.68 -8.97
C ASN A 183 -20.30 -34.97 -8.14
N ASN A 184 -19.79 -35.00 -6.89
CA ASN A 184 -19.63 -36.22 -6.07
C ASN A 184 -18.75 -37.33 -6.72
N ASP A 185 -18.11 -37.07 -7.87
CA ASP A 185 -17.22 -38.00 -8.59
C ASP A 185 -15.92 -38.33 -7.83
N TRP A 186 -15.59 -37.60 -6.75
CA TRP A 186 -14.41 -37.88 -5.92
C TRP A 186 -14.45 -39.27 -5.26
N VAL A 187 -15.64 -39.80 -5.00
CA VAL A 187 -15.80 -41.08 -4.30
C VAL A 187 -15.63 -42.27 -5.26
N GLU A 188 -16.02 -42.14 -6.52
CA GLU A 188 -16.08 -43.27 -7.46
C GLU A 188 -14.73 -43.65 -8.09
N GLN A 189 -13.75 -42.74 -8.14
CA GLN A 189 -12.39 -43.05 -8.62
C GLN A 189 -11.44 -43.59 -7.54
N SER A 190 -11.78 -43.45 -6.25
CA SER A 190 -10.90 -43.86 -5.15
C SER A 190 -10.90 -45.37 -4.86
N THR A 191 -11.85 -46.12 -5.45
CA THR A 191 -12.04 -47.57 -5.22
C THR A 191 -11.39 -48.47 -6.26
N GLN A 192 -10.83 -47.94 -7.36
CA GLN A 192 -10.01 -48.73 -8.28
C GLN A 192 -8.53 -48.66 -7.89
N LYS A 193 -8.11 -49.64 -7.08
CA LYS A 193 -6.71 -49.97 -6.80
C LYS A 193 -5.93 -50.14 -8.10
N GLY A 194 -5.17 -49.12 -8.47
CA GLY A 194 -4.13 -49.17 -9.48
C GLY A 194 -3.05 -48.14 -9.13
N THR A 195 -1.80 -48.53 -9.26
CA THR A 195 -0.57 -47.74 -9.03
C THR A 195 -0.50 -46.41 -9.80
N GLN A 196 -1.51 -46.08 -10.61
CA GLN A 196 -1.62 -44.90 -11.47
C GLN A 196 -2.38 -43.73 -10.82
N ALA A 197 -3.21 -43.97 -9.79
CA ALA A 197 -3.97 -42.92 -9.09
C ALA A 197 -3.10 -42.07 -8.12
N TYR A 198 -1.98 -42.63 -7.65
CA TYR A 198 -1.07 -41.94 -6.74
C TYR A 198 -0.31 -40.80 -7.44
N ASP A 199 0.06 -41.00 -8.72
CA ASP A 199 0.79 -40.02 -9.53
C ASP A 199 -0.09 -38.82 -9.89
N SER A 200 -1.36 -39.06 -10.25
CA SER A 200 -2.32 -37.98 -10.52
C SER A 200 -2.67 -37.21 -9.24
N ALA A 201 -2.93 -37.87 -8.11
CA ALA A 201 -3.20 -37.17 -6.84
C ALA A 201 -2.00 -36.28 -6.42
N LYS A 202 -0.79 -36.82 -6.50
CA LYS A 202 0.45 -36.06 -6.21
C LYS A 202 0.59 -34.86 -7.16
N TYR A 203 0.41 -35.05 -8.46
CA TYR A 203 0.43 -33.98 -9.44
C TYR A 203 -0.56 -32.85 -9.10
N TYR A 204 -1.83 -33.17 -8.82
CA TYR A 204 -2.83 -32.15 -8.46
C TYR A 204 -2.43 -31.38 -7.20
N THR A 205 -1.96 -32.10 -6.16
CA THR A 205 -1.50 -31.45 -4.94
C THR A 205 -0.28 -30.56 -5.18
N ASP A 206 0.66 -30.98 -6.01
CA ASP A 206 1.88 -30.24 -6.29
C ASP A 206 1.60 -29.01 -7.18
N ILE A 207 0.73 -29.13 -8.18
CA ILE A 207 0.27 -27.99 -9.00
C ILE A 207 -0.52 -26.98 -8.13
N LEU A 208 -1.43 -27.41 -7.25
CA LEU A 208 -2.23 -26.50 -6.42
C LEU A 208 -1.41 -25.71 -5.40
N LYS A 209 -0.24 -26.24 -4.98
CA LYS A 209 0.74 -25.54 -4.14
C LYS A 209 1.49 -24.43 -4.88
N GLN A 210 1.55 -24.48 -6.22
CA GLN A 210 2.21 -23.44 -7.00
C GLN A 210 1.49 -22.09 -6.86
N PRO A 211 2.20 -20.95 -7.04
CA PRO A 211 1.58 -19.64 -7.01
C PRO A 211 0.59 -19.47 -8.17
N LYS A 212 -0.47 -18.69 -7.94
CA LYS A 212 -1.47 -18.31 -8.97
C LYS A 212 -0.86 -17.50 -10.10
N VAL A 213 0.19 -16.75 -9.81
CA VAL A 213 0.85 -15.83 -10.72
C VAL A 213 2.34 -16.10 -10.67
N ASN A 214 2.93 -16.36 -11.82
CA ASN A 214 4.37 -16.44 -12.00
C ASN A 214 4.92 -15.05 -12.31
N SER A 215 6.16 -14.81 -11.91
CA SER A 215 6.82 -13.51 -12.04
C SER A 215 8.22 -13.65 -12.65
N VAL A 216 8.54 -12.84 -13.64
CA VAL A 216 9.85 -12.79 -14.29
C VAL A 216 10.36 -11.35 -14.26
N LEU A 217 11.60 -11.17 -13.78
CA LEU A 217 12.27 -9.88 -13.75
C LEU A 217 13.08 -9.66 -15.03
N SER A 218 13.17 -8.41 -15.47
CA SER A 218 14.15 -8.02 -16.48
C SER A 218 15.57 -8.33 -16.02
N GLN A 219 16.41 -8.78 -16.95
CA GLN A 219 17.82 -9.08 -16.67
C GLN A 219 18.55 -7.84 -16.19
N GLN A 220 18.35 -6.72 -16.90
CA GLN A 220 18.96 -5.43 -16.60
C GLN A 220 18.00 -4.51 -15.83
N PRO A 221 18.49 -3.70 -14.90
CA PRO A 221 17.73 -2.59 -14.34
C PRO A 221 17.43 -1.52 -15.40
N ILE A 222 16.34 -0.78 -15.19
CA ILE A 222 15.92 0.33 -16.05
C ILE A 222 16.27 1.67 -15.40
N THR A 223 16.32 2.74 -16.19
CA THR A 223 16.64 4.10 -15.73
C THR A 223 15.37 4.86 -15.32
N PRO A 224 15.47 5.88 -14.44
CA PRO A 224 14.32 6.73 -14.10
C PRO A 224 13.66 7.35 -15.34
N ASP A 225 14.46 7.78 -16.32
CA ASP A 225 14.00 8.42 -17.56
C ASP A 225 13.15 7.48 -18.45
N SER A 226 13.19 6.16 -18.20
CA SER A 226 12.33 5.20 -18.91
C SER A 226 10.89 5.18 -18.41
N ILE A 227 10.63 5.76 -17.24
CA ILE A 227 9.32 5.76 -16.58
C ILE A 227 8.86 7.16 -16.17
N ALA A 228 9.68 8.19 -16.39
CA ALA A 228 9.42 9.54 -15.93
C ALA A 228 9.89 10.60 -16.92
N TYR A 229 9.13 11.70 -17.00
CA TYR A 229 9.43 12.87 -17.82
C TYR A 229 9.01 14.15 -17.10
N ALA A 230 9.71 15.26 -17.38
CA ALA A 230 9.30 16.56 -16.87
C ALA A 230 8.03 17.01 -17.60
N ILE A 231 6.98 17.35 -16.85
CA ILE A 231 5.79 18.02 -17.40
C ILE A 231 6.06 19.52 -17.47
N ASP A 232 6.64 20.08 -16.41
CA ASP A 232 7.11 21.46 -16.32
C ASP A 232 8.35 21.58 -15.41
N SER A 233 8.75 22.80 -15.04
CA SER A 233 9.93 23.05 -14.19
C SER A 233 9.80 22.58 -12.74
N THR A 234 8.60 22.19 -12.31
CA THR A 234 8.23 21.88 -10.93
C THR A 234 7.50 20.54 -10.77
N THR A 235 7.09 19.91 -11.87
CA THR A 235 6.31 18.67 -11.87
C THR A 235 6.88 17.61 -12.81
N LEU A 236 6.81 16.37 -12.37
CA LEU A 236 7.25 15.19 -13.10
C LEU A 236 6.05 14.29 -13.37
N GLY A 237 5.87 13.87 -14.62
CA GLY A 237 4.96 12.79 -14.99
C GLY A 237 5.67 11.46 -14.85
N VAL A 238 5.07 10.52 -14.13
CA VAL A 238 5.56 9.14 -14.00
C VAL A 238 4.53 8.20 -14.61
N PHE A 239 4.94 7.42 -15.62
CA PHE A 239 4.06 6.53 -16.35
C PHE A 239 4.74 5.19 -16.68
N PHE A 240 4.01 4.10 -16.48
CA PHE A 240 4.42 2.74 -16.83
C PHE A 240 3.19 1.81 -16.88
N ASN A 241 3.19 0.83 -17.79
CA ASN A 241 2.07 -0.09 -18.00
C ASN A 241 2.35 -1.53 -17.54
N HIS A 242 3.45 -1.72 -16.81
CA HIS A 242 3.91 -3.00 -16.28
C HIS A 242 4.25 -2.87 -14.80
N TYR A 243 4.38 -4.00 -14.09
CA TYR A 243 4.90 -3.93 -12.74
C TYR A 243 6.38 -3.51 -12.77
N ILE A 244 6.79 -2.75 -11.77
CA ILE A 244 8.18 -2.39 -11.51
C ILE A 244 8.54 -2.94 -10.14
N GLU A 245 9.59 -3.76 -10.07
CA GLU A 245 10.23 -4.09 -8.80
C GLU A 245 11.18 -2.95 -8.42
N VAL A 246 11.00 -2.41 -7.22
CA VAL A 246 11.87 -1.43 -6.60
C VAL A 246 12.69 -2.13 -5.51
N ARG A 247 14.01 -2.03 -5.61
CA ARG A 247 14.94 -2.47 -4.58
C ARG A 247 15.58 -1.26 -3.91
N TYR A 248 15.68 -1.31 -2.59
CA TYR A 248 16.42 -0.34 -1.80
C TYR A 248 17.57 -1.02 -1.07
N ASN A 249 18.77 -0.43 -1.14
CA ASN A 249 20.05 -0.99 -0.70
C ASN A 249 20.23 -1.11 0.83
N LYS A 250 19.15 -1.25 1.58
CA LYS A 250 19.19 -1.61 2.99
C LYS A 250 18.64 -3.00 3.20
N LYS A 251 19.26 -3.72 4.12
CA LYS A 251 18.77 -5.03 4.56
C LYS A 251 17.30 -4.95 4.98
N GLU A 252 16.57 -5.97 4.58
CA GLU A 252 15.21 -6.19 5.00
C GLU A 252 15.13 -6.42 6.52
N THR A 253 14.02 -6.01 7.14
CA THR A 253 13.83 -6.21 8.58
C THR A 253 13.47 -7.67 8.85
N THR A 254 14.02 -8.23 9.93
CA THR A 254 13.72 -9.60 10.34
C THR A 254 12.22 -9.83 10.55
N THR A 255 11.52 -8.87 11.14
CA THR A 255 10.08 -8.96 11.36
C THR A 255 9.28 -9.07 10.07
N TYR A 256 9.66 -8.34 9.02
CA TYR A 256 8.99 -8.44 7.73
C TYR A 256 9.28 -9.79 7.06
N ALA A 257 10.54 -10.21 7.04
CA ALA A 257 10.92 -11.50 6.45
C ALA A 257 10.22 -12.68 7.14
N GLN A 258 10.11 -12.66 8.47
CA GLN A 258 9.36 -13.65 9.25
C GLN A 258 7.85 -13.65 8.92
N LEU A 259 7.26 -12.46 8.73
CA LEU A 259 5.85 -12.32 8.34
C LEU A 259 5.58 -12.96 6.97
N GLU A 260 6.51 -12.79 6.04
CA GLU A 260 6.45 -13.34 4.68
C GLU A 260 6.98 -14.78 4.58
N GLY A 261 7.48 -15.35 5.69
CA GLY A 261 7.92 -16.75 5.76
C GLY A 261 9.26 -17.04 5.07
N HIS A 262 10.19 -16.09 5.06
CA HIS A 262 11.53 -16.26 4.50
C HIS A 262 12.63 -15.62 5.36
N GLU A 263 13.89 -15.87 5.00
CA GLU A 263 15.03 -15.19 5.60
C GLU A 263 15.19 -13.76 5.04
N PRO A 264 15.72 -12.80 5.82
CA PRO A 264 15.84 -11.41 5.37
C PRO A 264 16.78 -11.25 4.18
N TYR A 265 16.30 -10.61 3.13
CA TYR A 265 17.13 -10.26 1.98
C TYR A 265 18.14 -9.14 2.31
N PRO A 266 19.28 -9.05 1.59
CA PRO A 266 20.25 -7.97 1.77
C PRO A 266 19.76 -6.60 1.27
N PHE A 267 18.57 -6.55 0.66
CA PHE A 267 17.90 -5.35 0.18
C PHE A 267 16.40 -5.45 0.50
N ARG A 268 15.72 -4.32 0.63
CA ARG A 268 14.25 -4.25 0.71
C ARG A 268 13.68 -4.27 -0.70
N ARG A 269 12.54 -4.94 -0.87
CA ARG A 269 11.88 -5.12 -2.17
C ARG A 269 10.40 -4.77 -2.07
N SER A 270 9.95 -3.94 -3.01
CA SER A 270 8.55 -3.59 -3.20
C SER A 270 8.23 -3.68 -4.68
N ASN A 271 6.98 -3.95 -5.07
CA ASN A 271 6.56 -3.77 -6.45
C ASN A 271 5.50 -2.69 -6.56
N ILE A 272 5.51 -2.00 -7.71
CA ILE A 272 4.53 -0.98 -8.04
C ILE A 272 3.92 -1.22 -9.42
N THR A 273 2.66 -0.85 -9.58
CA THR A 273 1.96 -0.78 -10.87
C THR A 273 0.98 0.40 -10.82
N LEU A 274 0.64 0.94 -11.99
CA LEU A 274 -0.49 1.86 -12.11
C LEU A 274 -1.79 1.05 -12.24
N VAL A 275 -2.83 1.45 -11.49
CA VAL A 275 -4.15 0.79 -11.50
C VAL A 275 -4.93 1.20 -12.75
N LYS A 276 -4.81 2.46 -13.13
CA LYS A 276 -5.32 3.06 -14.36
C LYS A 276 -4.13 3.43 -15.24
N PRO A 277 -4.28 3.38 -16.57
CA PRO A 277 -3.23 3.77 -17.51
C PRO A 277 -3.10 5.30 -17.62
N ASP A 278 -3.03 5.99 -16.48
CA ASP A 278 -2.91 7.45 -16.37
C ASP A 278 -1.59 7.80 -15.66
N GLU A 279 -0.95 8.90 -16.03
CA GLU A 279 0.29 9.36 -15.41
C GLU A 279 0.11 9.76 -13.94
N LEU A 280 1.13 9.52 -13.11
CA LEU A 280 1.23 10.08 -11.76
C LEU A 280 1.97 11.41 -11.83
N VAL A 281 1.33 12.47 -11.35
CA VAL A 281 1.98 13.78 -11.22
C VAL A 281 2.71 13.83 -9.88
N VAL A 282 4.04 13.95 -9.93
CA VAL A 282 4.94 13.99 -8.78
C VAL A 282 5.51 15.40 -8.64
N LEU A 283 5.39 15.97 -7.43
CA LEU A 283 6.02 17.25 -7.07
C LEU A 283 7.43 17.04 -6.50
N SER A 284 8.20 18.12 -6.43
CA SER A 284 9.53 18.15 -5.80
C SER A 284 9.55 17.65 -4.35
N SER A 285 8.44 17.78 -3.62
CA SER A 285 8.26 17.27 -2.26
C SER A 285 8.10 15.75 -2.18
N GLY A 286 8.01 15.04 -3.32
CA GLY A 286 7.67 13.61 -3.40
C GLY A 286 6.18 13.32 -3.23
N MET A 287 5.35 14.36 -3.00
CA MET A 287 3.92 14.23 -3.04
C MET A 287 3.49 13.88 -4.47
N HIS A 288 2.67 12.86 -4.60
CA HIS A 288 2.06 12.45 -5.86
C HIS A 288 0.54 12.51 -5.70
N PHE A 289 -0.11 13.20 -6.64
CA PHE A 289 -1.57 13.35 -6.62
C PHE A 289 -2.22 12.07 -7.17
N GLU A 290 -3.41 11.75 -6.65
CA GLU A 290 -4.16 10.50 -6.89
C GLU A 290 -3.51 9.24 -6.29
N GLY A 291 -3.39 9.20 -4.95
CA GLY A 291 -2.96 8.01 -4.19
C GLY A 291 -3.79 6.73 -4.37
N THR A 292 -4.78 6.74 -5.27
CA THR A 292 -5.55 5.59 -5.73
C THR A 292 -4.94 4.91 -6.97
N ASN A 293 -4.14 5.62 -7.77
CA ASN A 293 -3.63 5.08 -9.03
C ASN A 293 -2.32 4.27 -8.85
N LEU A 294 -1.56 4.49 -7.77
CA LEU A 294 -0.34 3.73 -7.48
C LEU A 294 -0.63 2.53 -6.57
N LEU A 295 -0.66 1.32 -7.14
CA LEU A 295 -0.68 0.10 -6.34
C LEU A 295 0.74 -0.25 -5.88
N ARG A 296 0.89 -0.58 -4.59
CA ARG A 296 2.16 -0.98 -3.98
C ARG A 296 1.99 -2.32 -3.28
N ASP A 297 2.98 -3.20 -3.43
CA ASP A 297 3.09 -4.46 -2.70
C ASP A 297 4.49 -4.65 -2.08
N GLY A 298 4.68 -5.76 -1.37
CA GLY A 298 5.95 -6.09 -0.72
C GLY A 298 6.25 -5.19 0.46
N TYR A 299 7.52 -4.79 0.61
CA TYR A 299 7.99 -4.05 1.78
C TYR A 299 7.24 -2.73 2.00
N TRP A 300 6.88 -2.01 0.93
CA TRP A 300 6.08 -0.78 1.05
C TRP A 300 4.64 -1.03 1.50
N ALA A 301 4.02 -2.15 1.13
CA ALA A 301 2.70 -2.49 1.69
C ALA A 301 2.77 -2.73 3.21
N TYR A 302 3.91 -3.21 3.71
CA TYR A 302 4.19 -3.36 5.14
C TYR A 302 4.58 -2.04 5.83
N SER A 303 5.46 -1.23 5.23
CA SER A 303 6.09 -0.07 5.88
C SER A 303 5.34 1.26 5.70
N GLU A 304 4.62 1.46 4.59
CA GLU A 304 3.88 2.69 4.31
C GLU A 304 2.57 2.71 5.12
N LYS A 305 2.70 3.03 6.41
CA LYS A 305 1.64 3.06 7.42
C LYS A 305 1.81 4.27 8.34
N ILE A 306 0.79 4.58 9.14
CA ILE A 306 0.81 5.76 10.02
C ILE A 306 2.00 5.75 10.99
N ALA A 307 2.48 4.57 11.43
CA ALA A 307 3.65 4.48 12.30
C ALA A 307 4.92 5.11 11.72
N TYR A 308 5.08 5.08 10.39
CA TYR A 308 6.22 5.65 9.66
C TYR A 308 5.83 6.87 8.79
N MET A 309 4.61 7.38 8.92
CA MET A 309 4.17 8.52 8.12
C MET A 309 4.86 9.81 8.58
N LEU A 310 5.42 10.52 7.60
CA LEU A 310 6.12 11.80 7.79
C LEU A 310 5.36 12.91 7.07
N PRO A 311 5.49 14.18 7.51
CA PRO A 311 4.92 15.29 6.77
C PRO A 311 5.67 15.47 5.44
N PHE A 312 4.96 15.94 4.40
CA PHE A 312 5.50 16.04 3.04
C PHE A 312 6.67 17.03 2.89
N ASP A 313 6.84 17.95 3.84
CA ASP A 313 7.95 18.90 3.93
C ASP A 313 9.15 18.35 4.71
N TYR A 314 9.04 17.16 5.32
CA TYR A 314 10.16 16.55 6.04
C TYR A 314 11.34 16.32 5.10
N TRP A 315 12.53 16.74 5.50
CA TRP A 315 13.78 16.40 4.86
C TRP A 315 14.78 15.93 5.92
N PRO A 316 15.48 14.79 5.73
CA PRO A 316 16.50 14.37 6.69
C PRO A 316 17.62 15.41 6.75
N LYS A 317 18.07 15.74 7.96
CA LYS A 317 19.27 16.55 8.15
C LYS A 317 20.50 15.79 7.61
N PRO A 318 21.49 16.49 7.01
CA PRO A 318 22.73 15.88 6.50
C PRO A 318 23.47 15.05 7.54
#